data_AF-A0A0U4AW68-F1
#
_entry.id   AF-A0A0U4AW68-F1
#
_cell.length_a   1.000
_cell.length_b   1.000
_cell.length_c   1.000
_cell.angle_alpha   90.00
_cell.angle_beta   90.00
_cell.angle_gamma   90.00
#
_symmetry.space_group_name_H-M   'P 1'
#
loop_
_entity.id
_entity.type
_entity.pdbx_description
1 polymer ?
#
loop_
_entity_poly.entity_id
_entity_poly.type
_entity_poly.pdbx_seq_one_letter_code
_entity_poly.pdbx_strand_id
1 'polypeptide(L)' 'MKEVTGKPTTSHIADRIIGEAKALLHHTNWDVAEIGQSLGFEYSSYFNNFFKKHTGSTPLSFHKAV' A
#
# COMPACT_ATOMS: atom_id res chain seq x y z
N MET A 1 -12.94 19.65 18.94
CA MET A 1 -14.10 18.85 18.51
C MET A 1 -13.75 17.39 18.72
N LYS A 2 -14.68 16.65 19.32
CA LYS A 2 -14.43 15.44 20.12
C LYS A 2 -13.87 14.27 19.31
N GLU A 3 -12.79 13.71 19.85
CA GLU A 3 -12.22 12.40 19.56
C GLU A 3 -13.29 11.30 19.61
N VAL A 4 -13.44 10.57 18.50
CA VAL A 4 -14.13 9.26 18.45
C VAL A 4 -13.33 8.42 17.45
N THR A 5 -12.40 7.62 17.98
CA THR A 5 -11.39 6.81 17.24
C THR A 5 -10.60 7.59 16.18
N GLY A 6 -9.48 8.21 16.59
CA GLY A 6 -8.65 9.12 15.78
C GLY A 6 -7.93 8.53 14.55
N LYS A 7 -8.45 7.47 13.93
CA LYS A 7 -8.11 7.02 12.58
C LYS A 7 -9.39 7.13 11.75
N PRO A 8 -9.48 8.04 10.75
CA PRO A 8 -10.66 8.12 9.90
C PRO A 8 -10.95 6.74 9.28
N THR A 9 -12.20 6.43 8.94
CA THR A 9 -12.58 5.17 8.25
C THR A 9 -11.68 4.84 7.06
N THR A 10 -11.12 5.88 6.44
CA THR A 10 -10.10 5.82 5.39
C THR A 10 -8.77 5.19 5.83
N SER A 11 -8.35 5.33 7.08
CA SER A 11 -7.16 4.69 7.64
C SER A 11 -7.32 3.19 7.82
N HIS A 12 -8.50 2.69 8.19
CA HIS A 12 -8.75 1.24 8.27
C HIS A 12 -8.71 0.59 6.89
N ILE A 13 -9.28 1.26 5.89
CA ILE A 13 -9.19 0.86 4.49
C ILE A 13 -7.73 0.92 4.03
N ALA A 14 -7.00 1.97 4.39
CA ALA A 14 -5.59 2.09 4.04
C ALA A 14 -4.74 0.96 4.64
N ASP A 15 -4.95 0.62 5.92
CA ASP A 15 -4.27 -0.51 6.58
C ASP A 15 -4.54 -1.84 5.85
N ARG A 16 -5.80 -2.06 5.43
CA ARG A 16 -6.18 -3.23 4.61
C ARG A 16 -5.44 -3.24 3.27
N ILE A 17 -5.48 -2.13 2.52
CA ILE A 17 -4.79 -2.01 1.23
C ILE A 17 -3.29 -2.25 1.38
N ILE A 18 -2.66 -1.72 2.44
CA ILE A 18 -1.23 -1.91 2.71
C ILE A 18 -0.93 -3.38 3.06
N GLY A 19 -1.79 -4.05 3.83
CA GLY A 19 -1.65 -5.47 4.12
C GLY A 19 -1.68 -6.31 2.84
N GLU A 20 -2.64 -6.03 1.96
CA GLU A 20 -2.80 -6.73 0.69
C GLU A 20 -1.64 -6.42 -0.27
N ALA A 21 -1.19 -5.16 -0.34
CA ALA A 21 -0.01 -4.75 -1.10
C ALA A 21 1.25 -5.49 -0.65
N LYS A 22 1.50 -5.61 0.66
CA LYS A 22 2.62 -6.38 1.19
C LYS A 22 2.52 -7.85 0.81
N ALA A 23 1.34 -8.46 0.95
CA ALA A 23 1.13 -9.85 0.56
C ALA A 23 1.42 -10.06 -0.94
N LEU A 24 0.92 -9.18 -1.82
CA LEU A 24 1.21 -9.25 -3.24
C LEU A 24 2.71 -9.11 -3.53
N LEU A 25 3.38 -8.12 -2.93
CA LEU A 25 4.83 -7.92 -3.11
C LEU A 25 5.69 -9.12 -2.67
N HIS A 26 5.22 -9.92 -1.71
CA HIS A 26 5.92 -11.10 -1.20
C HIS A 26 5.56 -12.41 -1.90
N HIS A 27 4.30 -12.55 -2.33
CA HIS A 27 3.76 -13.81 -2.84
C HIS A 27 3.63 -13.84 -4.35
N THR A 28 3.86 -12.72 -5.04
CA THR A 28 3.83 -12.64 -6.50
C THR A 28 5.11 -12.04 -7.06
N ASN A 29 5.35 -12.32 -8.34
CA ASN A 29 6.45 -11.75 -9.12
C ASN A 29 5.97 -10.56 -9.97
N TRP A 30 4.86 -9.93 -9.57
CA TRP A 30 4.24 -8.84 -10.31
C TRP A 30 5.05 -7.56 -10.19
N ASP A 31 5.02 -6.74 -11.24
CA ASP A 31 5.59 -5.41 -11.18
C ASP A 31 4.80 -4.51 -10.22
N VAL A 32 5.48 -3.53 -9.64
CA VAL A 32 4.88 -2.53 -8.74
C VAL A 32 3.69 -1.82 -9.41
N ALA A 33 3.72 -1.63 -10.73
CA ALA A 33 2.61 -1.07 -11.49
C ALA A 33 1.39 -2.00 -11.51
N GLU A 34 1.59 -3.31 -11.75
CA GLU A 34 0.51 -4.30 -11.78
C GLU A 34 -0.15 -4.46 -10.41
N ILE A 35 0.65 -4.44 -9.33
CA ILE A 35 0.16 -4.46 -7.95
C ILE A 35 -0.68 -3.22 -7.67
N GLY A 36 -0.21 -2.04 -8.08
CA GLY A 36 -0.97 -0.79 -7.94
C GLY A 36 -2.31 -0.85 -8.66
N GLN A 37 -2.34 -1.32 -9.91
CA GLN A 37 -3.57 -1.45 -10.68
C GLN A 37 -4.55 -2.46 -10.05
N SER A 38 -4.05 -3.59 -9.54
CA SER A 38 -4.86 -4.61 -8.86
C SER A 38 -5.54 -4.06 -7.60
N LEU A 39 -4.88 -3.14 -6.89
CA LEU A 39 -5.40 -2.48 -5.70
C LEU A 39 -6.27 -1.23 -6.01
N GLY A 40 -6.56 -0.99 -7.29
CA GLY A 40 -7.41 0.12 -7.75
C GLY A 40 -6.70 1.47 -7.91
N PHE A 41 -5.36 1.49 -7.94
CA PHE A 41 -4.62 2.71 -8.26
C PHE A 41 -4.47 2.86 -9.78
N GLU A 42 -4.91 4.00 -10.30
CA GLU A 42 -4.79 4.32 -11.73
C GLU A 42 -3.34 4.56 -12.15
N TYR A 43 -2.50 5.07 -11.24
CA TYR A 43 -1.08 5.31 -11.49
C TYR A 43 -0.19 4.71 -10.40
N SER A 44 0.87 4.00 -10.84
CA SER A 44 1.88 3.39 -9.97
C SER A 44 2.60 4.40 -9.07
N SER A 45 2.72 5.66 -9.50
CA SER A 45 3.30 6.76 -8.70
C SER A 45 2.44 7.09 -7.47
N TYR A 46 1.12 7.05 -7.58
CA TYR A 46 0.23 7.25 -6.43
C TYR A 46 0.33 6.09 -5.45
N PHE A 47 0.35 4.86 -5.94
CA PHE A 47 0.57 3.68 -5.12
C PHE A 47 1.93 3.74 -4.39
N ASN A 48 3.01 4.10 -5.09
CA ASN A 48 4.34 4.24 -4.48
C ASN A 48 4.34 5.24 -3.31
N ASN A 49 3.76 6.43 -3.51
CA ASN A 49 3.67 7.45 -2.48
C ASN A 49 2.77 7.01 -1.32
N PHE A 50 1.64 6.39 -1.63
CA PHE A 50 0.71 5.86 -0.63
C PHE A 50 1.38 4.78 0.23
N PHE A 51 2.04 3.81 -0.40
CA PHE A 51 2.74 2.73 0.28
C PHE A 51 3.87 3.27 1.15
N LYS A 52 4.74 4.12 0.59
CA LYS A 52 5.84 4.75 1.33
C LYS A 52 5.36 5.56 2.52
N LYS A 53 4.24 6.29 2.39
CA LYS A 53 3.66 7.07 3.49
C LYS A 53 3.21 6.19 4.66
N HIS A 54 2.76 4.97 4.40
CA HIS A 54 2.24 4.05 5.43
C HIS A 54 3.28 3.06 5.96
N THR A 55 4.24 2.63 5.13
CA THR A 55 5.26 1.62 5.50
C THR A 55 6.64 2.22 5.76
N GLY A 56 6.87 3.48 5.40
CA GLY A 56 8.16 4.15 5.49
C GLY A 56 9.16 3.76 4.39
N SER A 57 8.84 2.78 3.54
CA SER A 57 9.71 2.25 2.49
C SER A 57 8.96 2.12 1.17
N THR A 58 9.68 2.08 0.04
CA THR A 58 9.00 1.91 -1.26
C THR A 58 8.60 0.44 -1.48
N PRO A 59 7.53 0.18 -2.27
CA PRO A 59 7.15 -1.16 -2.70
C PRO A 59 8.34 -1.94 -3.30
N LEU A 60 9.15 -1.29 -4.13
CA LEU A 60 10.31 -1.91 -4.79
C LEU A 60 11.37 -2.37 -3.78
N SER A 61 11.62 -1.57 -2.72
CA SER A 61 12.52 -1.97 -1.64
C SER A 61 11.97 -3.14 -0.83
N PHE A 62 10.65 -3.26 -0.71
CA PHE A 62 9.98 -4.40 -0.07
C PHE A 62 10.04 -5.67 -0.94
N HIS A 63 9.92 -5.53 -2.26
CA HIS A 63 9.93 -6.65 -3.21
C HIS A 63 11.31 -7.32 -3.31
N LYS A 64 12.41 -6.55 -3.23
CA LYS A 64 13.78 -7.07 -3.30
C LYS A 64 14.33 -7.64 -1.99
N ALA A 65 13.53 -7.71 -0.93
CA ALA A 65 13.98 -8.16 0.38
C ALA A 65 13.93 -9.69 0.58
N VAL A 66 13.88 -10.47 -0.50
CA VAL A 66 14.00 -11.93 -0.53
C VAL A 66 15.25 -12.32 -1.30
#